data_AF-A0A2T0GXP1-F1
#
_entry.id   AF-A0A2T0GXP1-F1
#
_cell.length_a   1.000
_cell.length_b   1.000
_cell.length_c   1.000
_cell.angle_alpha   90.00
_cell.angle_beta   90.00
_cell.angle_gamma   90.00
#
_symmetry.space_group_name_H-M   'P 1'
#
loop_
_entity.id
_entity.type
_entity.pdbx_description
1 polymer ?
#
loop_
_entity_poly.entity_id
_entity_poly.type
_entity_poly.pdbx_seq_one_letter_code
_entity_poly.pdbx_strand_id
1 'polypeptide(L)' 'MGLLLRDDSPARLTTAGAWVLRDLAGGEAPERVVSRVVTAYRVAPEAARRDVAAVAERLRSARLGAES' A
#
# COMPACT_ATOMS: atom_id res chain seq x y z
N MET A 1 -9.89 -7.42 -16.24
CA MET A 1 -10.42 -6.95 -14.94
C MET A 1 -9.23 -6.46 -14.11
N GLY A 2 -8.94 -5.16 -14.20
CA GLY A 2 -7.74 -4.54 -13.62
C GLY A 2 -7.98 -4.14 -12.17
N LEU A 3 -7.08 -4.56 -11.29
CA LEU A 3 -7.07 -4.17 -9.88
C LEU A 3 -6.42 -2.78 -9.79
N LEU A 4 -7.20 -1.73 -10.07
CA LEU A 4 -6.76 -0.34 -9.97
C LEU A 4 -6.79 0.07 -8.50
N LEU A 5 -5.61 0.23 -7.89
CA LEU A 5 -5.39 0.88 -6.58
C LEU A 5 -5.52 2.41 -6.64
N ARG A 6 -6.09 2.93 -7.73
CA ARG A 6 -6.44 4.33 -7.92
C ARG A 6 -7.93 4.40 -8.21
N ASP A 7 -8.72 4.43 -7.15
CA ASP A 7 -9.96 5.18 -7.19
C ASP A 7 -9.62 6.54 -6.57
N ASP A 8 -9.85 7.61 -7.32
CA ASP A 8 -9.65 9.01 -6.91
C ASP A 8 -10.67 9.47 -5.84
N SER A 9 -11.43 8.53 -5.27
CA SER A 9 -12.25 8.74 -4.08
C SER A 9 -11.46 8.37 -2.82
N PRO A 10 -11.39 9.21 -1.77
CA PRO A 10 -10.77 8.86 -0.49
C PRO A 10 -11.48 7.74 0.29
N ALA A 11 -12.35 6.95 -0.35
CA ALA A 11 -13.32 6.08 0.31
C ALA A 11 -13.51 4.74 -0.43
N ARG A 12 -12.43 3.99 -0.61
CA ARG A 12 -12.42 2.51 -0.45
C ARG A 12 -11.01 2.00 -0.57
N LEU A 13 -10.33 1.98 0.57
CA LEU A 13 -9.24 1.03 0.75
C LEU A 13 -9.77 -0.35 0.42
N THR A 14 -9.30 -0.94 -0.68
CA THR A 14 -9.52 -2.36 -0.93
C THR A 14 -9.01 -3.14 0.29
N THR A 15 -9.56 -4.32 0.57
CA THR A 15 -9.07 -5.16 1.69
C THR A 15 -7.55 -5.34 1.64
N ALA A 16 -6.98 -5.40 0.42
CA ALA A 16 -5.54 -5.41 0.18
C ALA A 16 -4.85 -4.12 0.65
N GLY A 17 -5.36 -2.95 0.25
CA GLY A 17 -4.79 -1.67 0.64
C GLY A 17 -4.85 -1.42 2.15
N ALA A 18 -5.94 -1.84 2.83
CA ALA A 18 -6.07 -1.69 4.28
C ALA A 18 -5.01 -2.52 5.02
N TRP A 19 -4.75 -3.74 4.53
CA TRP A 19 -3.76 -4.63 5.10
C TRP A 19 -2.33 -4.11 4.88
N VAL A 20 -2.03 -3.62 3.68
CA VAL A 20 -0.74 -2.98 3.34
C VAL A 20 -0.49 -1.75 4.22
N LEU A 21 -1.49 -0.87 4.39
CA LEU A 21 -1.37 0.28 5.28
C LEU A 21 -1.10 -0.13 6.72
N ARG A 22 -1.80 -1.15 7.23
CA ARG A 22 -1.63 -1.63 8.60
C ARG A 22 -0.22 -2.18 8.84
N ASP A 23 0.29 -3.02 7.94
CA ASP A 23 1.63 -3.60 8.08
C ASP A 23 2.71 -2.51 7.99
N LEU A 24 2.60 -1.58 7.04
CA LEU A 24 3.54 -0.47 6.91
C LEU A 24 3.48 0.51 8.10
N ALA A 25 2.28 0.84 8.60
CA ALA A 25 2.12 1.68 9.78
C ALA A 25 2.65 0.99 11.05
N GLY A 26 2.60 -0.35 11.09
CA GLY A 26 3.22 -1.18 12.13
C GLY A 26 4.74 -1.30 12.03
N GLY A 27 5.37 -0.74 11.00
CA GLY A 27 6.82 -0.77 10.80
C GLY A 27 7.35 -2.03 10.10
N GLU A 28 6.49 -2.85 9.50
CA GLU A 28 6.94 -3.98 8.67
C GLU A 28 7.70 -3.46 7.43
N ALA A 29 8.76 -4.17 7.05
CA ALA A 29 9.58 -3.79 5.91
C ALA A 29 8.76 -3.84 4.60
N PRO A 30 8.86 -2.83 3.72
CA PRO A 30 8.07 -2.77 2.49
C PRO A 30 8.31 -3.97 1.57
N GLU A 31 9.51 -4.56 1.55
CA GLU A 31 9.84 -5.76 0.77
C GLU A 31 9.05 -7.00 1.24
N ARG A 32 8.86 -7.12 2.56
CA ARG A 32 8.04 -8.19 3.18
C ARG A 32 6.57 -8.03 2.78
N VAL A 33 6.06 -6.80 2.79
CA VAL A 33 4.69 -6.48 2.40
C VAL A 33 4.46 -6.76 0.92
N VAL A 34 5.39 -6.36 0.04
CA VAL A 34 5.34 -6.68 -1.41
C VAL A 34 5.26 -8.19 -1.64
N SER A 35 6.11 -8.97 -0.99
CA SER A 35 6.11 -10.43 -1.17
C SER A 35 4.77 -11.05 -0.78
N ARG A 36 4.17 -10.62 0.34
CA ARG A 36 2.84 -11.08 0.76
C ARG A 36 1.74 -10.68 -0.24
N VAL A 37 1.78 -9.45 -0.76
CA VAL A 37 0.80 -8.95 -1.74
C VAL A 37 0.87 -9.75 -3.05
N VAL A 38 2.07 -10.03 -3.54
CA VAL A 38 2.27 -10.85 -4.75
C VAL A 38 1.71 -12.26 -4.56
N THR A 39 1.99 -12.90 -3.41
CA THR A 39 1.50 -14.25 -3.13
C THR A 39 -0.03 -14.29 -2.94
N ALA A 40 -0.60 -13.36 -2.18
CA ALA A 40 -2.00 -13.36 -1.82
C ALA A 40 -2.92 -12.97 -2.99
N TYR A 41 -2.52 -11.97 -3.79
CA TYR A 41 -3.35 -11.41 -4.86
C TYR A 41 -2.90 -11.81 -6.27
N ARG A 42 -1.83 -12.61 -6.40
CA ARG A 42 -1.24 -13.06 -7.68
C ARG A 42 -1.02 -11.90 -8.68
N VAL A 43 -0.60 -10.76 -8.16
CA VAL A 43 -0.28 -9.57 -8.96
C VAL A 43 1.18 -9.61 -9.42
N ALA A 44 1.48 -8.87 -10.50
CA ALA A 44 2.86 -8.72 -10.96
C ALA A 44 3.73 -8.05 -9.86
N PRO A 45 4.95 -8.55 -9.62
CA PRO A 45 5.81 -8.01 -8.57
C PRO A 45 6.17 -6.54 -8.77
N GLU A 46 6.30 -6.08 -10.01
CA GLU A 46 6.53 -4.65 -10.28
C GLU A 46 5.34 -3.77 -9.91
N ALA A 47 4.11 -4.23 -10.18
CA ALA A 47 2.90 -3.52 -9.80
C ALA A 47 2.79 -3.42 -8.27
N ALA A 48 2.98 -4.54 -7.57
CA ALA A 48 2.97 -4.58 -6.11
C ALA A 48 4.03 -3.65 -5.48
N ARG A 49 5.24 -3.58 -6.05
CA ARG A 49 6.30 -2.66 -5.59
C ARG A 49 5.88 -1.20 -5.74
N ARG A 50 5.33 -0.81 -6.89
CA ARG A 50 4.86 0.56 -7.13
C ARG A 50 3.75 0.94 -6.16
N ASP A 51 2.80 0.04 -5.93
CA ASP A 51 1.67 0.30 -5.05
C ASP A 51 2.10 0.41 -3.58
N VAL A 52 2.92 -0.52 -3.08
CA VAL A 52 3.44 -0.48 -1.71
C VAL A 52 4.30 0.77 -1.49
N ALA A 53 5.14 1.15 -2.46
CA ALA A 53 5.96 2.37 -2.38
C ALA A 53 5.08 3.63 -2.32
N ALA A 54 4.03 3.71 -3.13
CA ALA A 54 3.10 4.84 -3.10
C ALA A 54 2.36 4.97 -1.75
N VAL A 55 1.99 3.84 -1.13
CA VAL A 55 1.37 3.82 0.20
C VAL A 55 2.37 4.25 1.27
N ALA A 56 3.61 3.75 1.22
CA ALA A 56 4.66 4.14 2.16
C ALA A 56 5.00 5.64 2.08
N GLU A 57 5.02 6.20 0.87
CA GLU A 57 5.22 7.63 0.66
C GLU A 57 4.07 8.46 1.27
N ARG A 58 2.82 8.07 1.00
CA ARG A 58 1.64 8.73 1.58
C ARG A 58 1.63 8.68 3.11
N LEU A 59 2.01 7.55 3.70
CA LEU A 59 2.17 7.42 5.15
C LEU A 59 3.22 8.40 5.70
N ARG A 60 4.37 8.52 5.02
CA ARG A 60 5.42 9.48 5.40
C ARG A 60 4.91 10.92 5.30
N SER A 61 4.27 11.30 4.20
CA SER A 61 3.70 12.63 4.02
C SER A 61 2.61 12.95 5.04
N ALA A 62 1.72 11.99 5.36
CA ALA A 62 0.67 12.18 6.35
C ALA A 62 1.23 12.35 7.76
N ARG A 63 2.30 11.63 8.10
CA ARG A 63 2.99 11.78 9.39
C ARG A 63 3.66 13.15 9.52
N LEU A 64 4.37 13.57 8.48
CA LEU A 64 5.02 14.89 8.42
C LEU A 64 4.00 16.05 8.47
N GLY A 65 2.83 15.89 7.85
CA GLY A 65 1.76 16.90 7.88
C GLY A 65 0.96 16.94 9.19
N ALA A 66 1.00 15.89 10.01
CA ALA A 66 0.37 15.86 11.33
C ALA A 66 1.20 16.57 12.42
N GLU A 67 2.47 16.90 12.12
CA GLU A 67 3.41 17.57 13.03
C GLU A 67 3.53 19.08 12.77
N SER A 68 2.67 19.67 11.91
CA SER A 68 2.64 21.11 11.58
C SER A 68 1.46 21.85 12.20
#